data_AF-A0A7W6F038-F1
#
_entry.id   AF-A0A7W6F038-F1
#
_cell.length_a   1.000
_cell.length_b   1.000
_cell.length_c   1.000
_cell.angle_alpha   90.00
_cell.angle_beta   90.00
_cell.angle_gamma   90.00
#
_symmetry.space_group_name_H-M   'P 1'
#
loop_
_entity.id
_entity.type
_entity.pdbx_description
1 polymer ?
#
loop_
_entity_poly.entity_id
_entity_poly.type
_entity_poly.pdbx_seq_one_letter_code
_entity_poly.pdbx_strand_id
1 'polypeptide(L)'
;MSLRERHLWIAIVTTVGVWGLYVWQMIERIRVGDLATPGFAGEMGGLFLFGLLLIGIAEGALTLVARLLPHADAHEGAAERKAALQASHVSLMALIAMITVVAASLFIAGWIDQPVLSSLLKVMTPANLLVLIANGLMGCVVVSELIRFAMTLALLRARR
;
A
#
# COMPACT_ATOMS: atom_id res chain seq x y z
N MET A 1 6.76 -13.75 21.82
CA MET A 1 6.83 -12.65 20.83
C MET A 1 7.16 -11.37 21.56
N SER A 2 8.09 -10.57 21.06
CA SER A 2 8.35 -9.24 21.64
C SER A 2 7.22 -8.27 21.27
N LEU A 3 7.09 -7.17 22.03
CA LEU A 3 6.07 -6.15 21.79
C LEU A 3 6.15 -5.56 20.38
N ARG A 4 7.38 -5.40 19.88
CA ARG A 4 7.67 -4.90 18.53
C ARG A 4 7.27 -5.89 17.43
N GLU A 5 7.46 -7.18 17.66
CA GLU A 5 7.01 -8.24 16.74
C GLU A 5 5.48 -8.26 16.64
N ARG A 6 4.79 -8.12 17.78
CA ARG A 6 3.33 -8.00 17.82
C ARG A 6 2.82 -6.74 17.13
N HIS A 7 3.47 -5.59 17.34
CA HIS A 7 3.18 -4.34 16.65
C HIS A 7 3.28 -4.50 15.12
N LEU A 8 4.35 -5.13 14.65
CA LEU A 8 4.58 -5.34 13.21
C LEU A 8 3.51 -6.25 12.59
N TRP A 9 3.10 -7.31 13.30
CA TRP A 9 2.00 -8.17 12.86
C TRP A 9 0.67 -7.42 12.79
N ILE A 10 0.38 -6.58 13.79
CA ILE A 10 -0.83 -5.76 13.77
C ILE A 10 -0.80 -4.79 12.57
N ALA A 11 0.35 -4.17 12.28
CA ALA A 11 0.52 -3.32 11.11
C ALA A 11 0.23 -4.10 9.82
N ILE A 12 0.85 -5.28 9.63
CA ILE A 12 0.60 -6.14 8.45
C ILE A 12 -0.89 -6.48 8.32
N VAL A 13 -1.51 -6.99 9.38
CA VAL A 13 -2.93 -7.40 9.35
C VAL A 13 -3.84 -6.20 9.07
N THR A 14 -3.56 -5.05 9.66
CA THR A 14 -4.34 -3.82 9.44
C THR A 14 -4.19 -3.32 8.01
N THR A 15 -2.96 -3.24 7.49
CA THR A 15 -2.68 -2.84 6.11
C THR A 15 -3.37 -3.78 5.12
N VAL A 16 -3.22 -5.11 5.29
CA VAL A 16 -3.85 -6.10 4.41
C VAL A 16 -5.37 -6.07 4.54
N GLY A 17 -5.92 -5.92 5.74
CA GLY A 17 -7.36 -5.87 5.97
C GLY A 17 -8.01 -4.65 5.32
N VAL A 18 -7.49 -3.45 5.61
CA VAL A 18 -8.05 -2.20 5.09
C VAL A 18 -7.89 -2.11 3.57
N TRP A 19 -6.67 -2.32 3.05
CA TRP A 19 -6.45 -2.23 1.61
C TRP A 19 -7.02 -3.41 0.84
N GLY A 20 -7.06 -4.60 1.43
CA GLY A 20 -7.69 -5.78 0.83
C GLY A 20 -9.19 -5.58 0.65
N LEU A 21 -9.90 -5.07 1.67
CA LEU A 21 -11.32 -4.73 1.58
C LEU A 21 -11.57 -3.60 0.56
N TYR A 22 -10.71 -2.59 0.55
CA TYR A 22 -10.78 -1.50 -0.41
C TYR A 22 -10.64 -2.00 -1.87
N VAL A 23 -9.61 -2.80 -2.14
CA VAL A 23 -9.36 -3.38 -3.47
C VAL A 23 -10.48 -4.34 -3.85
N TRP A 24 -11.00 -5.12 -2.91
CA TRP A 24 -12.16 -5.99 -3.15
C TRP A 24 -13.38 -5.19 -3.62
N GLN A 25 -13.73 -4.10 -2.91
CA GLN A 25 -14.84 -3.23 -3.32
C GLN A 25 -14.59 -2.58 -4.68
N MET A 26 -13.35 -2.16 -4.96
CA MET A 26 -12.98 -1.60 -6.26
C MET A 26 -13.20 -2.62 -7.39
N ILE A 27 -12.71 -3.85 -7.21
CA ILE A 27 -12.87 -4.93 -8.20
C ILE A 27 -14.35 -5.23 -8.43
N GLU A 28 -15.15 -5.27 -7.36
CA GLU A 28 -16.58 -5.53 -7.49
C GLU A 28 -17.27 -4.43 -8.29
N ARG A 29 -16.98 -3.16 -8.00
CA ARG A 29 -17.51 -2.01 -8.76
C ARG A 29 -17.10 -2.03 -10.23
N ILE A 30 -15.85 -2.36 -10.50
CA ILE A 30 -15.35 -2.54 -11.87
C ILE A 30 -16.13 -3.63 -12.60
N ARG A 31 -16.43 -4.76 -11.93
CA ARG A 31 -17.19 -5.88 -12.52
C ARG A 31 -18.64 -5.52 -12.85
N VAL A 32 -19.29 -4.68 -12.03
CA VAL A 32 -20.66 -4.20 -12.33
C VAL A 32 -20.69 -3.08 -13.38
N GLY A 33 -19.54 -2.67 -13.92
CA GLY A 33 -19.45 -1.68 -15.00
C GLY A 33 -19.45 -0.22 -14.54
N ASP A 34 -19.17 0.01 -13.25
CA ASP A 34 -19.21 1.35 -12.64
C ASP A 34 -18.14 2.31 -13.21
N LEU A 35 -17.14 1.77 -13.92
CA LEU A 35 -16.13 2.55 -14.66
C LEU A 35 -16.73 3.48 -15.72
N ALA A 36 -17.93 3.19 -16.22
CA ALA A 36 -18.64 4.05 -17.16
C ALA A 36 -19.42 5.18 -16.47
N THR A 37 -19.62 5.11 -15.15
CA THR A 37 -20.39 6.10 -14.40
C THR A 37 -19.49 7.20 -13.86
N PRO A 38 -19.97 8.46 -13.78
CA PRO A 38 -19.20 9.54 -13.16
C PRO A 38 -19.10 9.42 -11.62
N GLY A 39 -19.89 8.52 -10.99
CA GLY A 39 -19.90 8.34 -9.53
C GLY A 39 -18.70 7.55 -8.99
N PHE A 40 -18.11 6.67 -9.80
CA PHE A 40 -17.01 5.80 -9.40
C PHE A 40 -15.83 6.55 -8.77
N ALA A 41 -15.39 7.65 -9.39
CA ALA A 41 -14.27 8.45 -8.87
C ALA A 41 -14.54 9.02 -7.47
N GLY A 42 -15.75 9.56 -7.25
CA GLY A 42 -16.13 10.14 -5.97
C GLY A 42 -16.27 9.09 -4.87
N GLU A 43 -16.90 7.96 -5.20
CA GLU A 43 -17.11 6.87 -4.25
C GLU A 43 -15.80 6.18 -3.87
N MET A 44 -14.92 5.89 -4.86
CA MET A 44 -13.60 5.35 -4.59
C MET A 44 -12.72 6.33 -3.82
N GLY A 45 -12.80 7.63 -4.12
CA GLY A 45 -12.12 8.67 -3.35
C GLY A 45 -12.57 8.71 -1.89
N GLY A 46 -13.88 8.59 -1.63
CA GLY A 46 -14.43 8.52 -0.27
C GLY A 46 -13.95 7.28 0.49
N LEU A 47 -13.99 6.11 -0.14
CA LEU A 47 -13.47 4.85 0.43
C LEU A 47 -11.96 4.92 0.71
N PHE A 48 -11.20 5.56 -0.17
CA PHE A 48 -9.77 5.76 0.01
C PHE A 48 -9.47 6.62 1.24
N LEU A 49 -10.16 7.77 1.38
CA LEU A 49 -10.02 8.65 2.55
C LEU A 49 -10.42 7.94 3.84
N PHE A 50 -11.49 7.14 3.79
CA PHE A 50 -11.92 6.33 4.93
C PHE A 50 -10.87 5.28 5.32
N GLY A 51 -10.30 4.57 4.35
CA GLY A 51 -9.21 3.62 4.58
C GLY A 51 -7.96 4.28 5.18
N LEU A 52 -7.59 5.46 4.67
CA LEU A 52 -6.48 6.25 5.20
C LEU A 52 -6.73 6.67 6.66
N LEU A 53 -7.96 7.10 6.97
CA LEU A 53 -8.37 7.44 8.33
C LEU A 53 -8.26 6.22 9.27
N LEU A 54 -8.74 5.06 8.84
CA LEU A 54 -8.65 3.82 9.65
C LEU A 54 -7.20 3.43 9.95
N ILE A 55 -6.32 3.49 8.95
CA ILE A 55 -4.89 3.20 9.15
C ILE A 55 -4.25 4.24 10.07
N GLY A 56 -4.54 5.52 9.88
CA GLY A 56 -4.02 6.58 10.74
C GLY A 56 -4.46 6.43 12.20
N ILE A 57 -5.72 6.05 12.44
CA ILE A 57 -6.21 5.75 13.78
C ILE A 57 -5.49 4.54 14.37
N ALA A 58 -5.33 3.46 13.59
CA ALA A 58 -4.64 2.27 14.04
C ALA A 58 -3.17 2.58 14.40
N GLU A 59 -2.41 3.19 13.50
CA GLU A 59 -1.01 3.57 13.75
C GLU A 59 -0.87 4.56 14.92
N GLY A 60 -1.79 5.53 15.01
CA GLY A 60 -1.84 6.49 16.11
C GLY A 60 -2.05 5.80 17.46
N ALA A 61 -3.00 4.86 17.53
CA ALA A 61 -3.25 4.07 18.73
C ALA A 61 -2.03 3.22 19.12
N LEU A 62 -1.40 2.54 18.16
CA LEU A 62 -0.20 1.75 18.44
C LEU A 62 0.99 2.61 18.89
N THR A 63 1.15 3.80 18.30
CA THR A 63 2.21 4.74 18.68
C THR A 63 2.00 5.26 20.10
N LEU A 64 0.74 5.55 20.46
CA LEU A 64 0.39 5.97 21.81
C LEU A 64 0.71 4.89 22.84
N VAL A 65 0.31 3.63 22.56
CA VAL A 65 0.63 2.49 23.43
C VAL A 65 2.14 2.31 23.57
N ALA A 66 2.90 2.43 22.48
CA ALA A 66 4.36 2.31 22.52
C ALA A 66 5.04 3.41 23.35
N ARG A 67 4.51 4.64 23.33
CA ARG A 67 5.03 5.76 24.15
C ARG A 67 4.75 5.60 25.64
N LEU A 68 3.66 4.92 26.00
CA LEU A 68 3.25 4.74 27.40
C LEU A 68 3.99 3.59 28.09
N LEU A 69 4.74 2.75 27.37
CA LEU A 69 5.49 1.63 27.96
C LEU A 69 6.96 1.99 28.27
N PRO A 70 7.48 1.60 29.45
CA PRO A 70 8.88 1.82 29.81
C PRO A 70 9.83 1.08 28.86
N HIS A 71 10.86 1.78 28.37
CA HIS A 71 11.89 1.19 27.52
C HIS A 71 12.97 0.53 28.38
N ALA A 72 13.11 -0.79 28.27
CA ALA A 72 14.29 -1.51 28.74
C ALA A 72 15.28 -1.63 27.57
N ASP A 73 16.51 -1.17 27.80
CA ASP A 73 17.74 -1.46 27.05
C ASP A 73 18.02 -0.75 25.71
N ALA A 74 18.93 0.23 25.79
CA ALA A 74 19.46 1.01 24.67
C ALA A 74 20.38 0.23 23.71
N HIS A 75 20.86 -0.96 24.10
CA HIS A 75 21.76 -1.79 23.27
C HIS A 75 21.01 -2.67 22.25
N GLU A 76 19.81 -3.17 22.57
CA GLU A 76 18.97 -3.87 21.58
C GLU A 76 18.55 -2.95 20.43
N GLY A 77 18.32 -1.67 20.72
CA GLY A 77 17.88 -0.65 19.76
C GLY A 77 18.82 -0.42 18.57
N ALA A 78 20.14 -0.61 18.71
CA ALA A 78 21.09 -0.32 17.62
C ALA A 78 21.05 -1.38 16.50
N ALA A 79 21.09 -2.66 16.88
CA ALA A 79 20.99 -3.79 15.95
C ALA A 79 19.62 -3.80 15.24
N GLU A 80 18.58 -3.45 16.00
CA GLU A 80 17.21 -3.30 15.55
C GLU A 80 16.99 -2.13 14.58
N ARG A 81 17.63 -0.97 14.83
CA ARG A 81 17.58 0.19 13.93
C ARG A 81 18.27 -0.10 12.61
N LYS A 82 19.38 -0.85 12.64
CA LYS A 82 20.07 -1.30 11.42
C LYS A 82 19.20 -2.23 10.58
N ALA A 83 18.45 -3.14 11.20
CA ALA A 83 17.50 -4.01 10.50
C ALA A 83 16.37 -3.23 9.83
N ALA A 84 15.80 -2.25 10.53
CA ALA A 84 14.76 -1.38 9.98
C ALA A 84 15.27 -0.52 8.80
N LEU A 85 16.50 0.01 8.89
CA LEU A 85 17.12 0.76 7.79
C LEU A 85 17.35 -0.12 6.56
N GLN A 86 17.85 -1.34 6.75
CA GLN A 86 18.06 -2.28 5.65
C GLN A 86 16.74 -2.66 4.98
N ALA A 87 15.70 -2.97 5.78
CA ALA A 87 14.37 -3.27 5.26
C ALA A 87 13.78 -2.07 4.49
N SER A 88 13.97 -0.84 5.00
CA SER A 88 13.54 0.39 4.33
C SER A 88 14.27 0.64 3.01
N HIS A 89 15.56 0.30 2.92
CA HIS A 89 16.29 0.41 1.66
C HIS A 89 15.77 -0.57 0.61
N VAL A 90 15.52 -1.82 1.01
CA VAL A 90 14.94 -2.85 0.12
C VAL A 90 13.53 -2.45 -0.32
N SER A 91 12.68 -1.95 0.58
CA SER A 91 11.33 -1.53 0.24
C SER A 91 11.32 -0.33 -0.71
N LEU A 92 12.24 0.62 -0.53
CA LEU A 92 12.40 1.77 -1.43
C LEU A 92 12.83 1.33 -2.83
N MET A 93 13.82 0.45 -2.95
CA MET A 93 14.25 -0.09 -4.24
C MET A 93 13.12 -0.86 -4.94
N ALA A 94 12.37 -1.66 -4.17
CA ALA A 94 11.19 -2.37 -4.69
C ALA A 94 10.10 -1.39 -5.17
N LEU A 95 9.84 -0.32 -4.43
CA LEU A 95 8.87 0.71 -4.83
C LEU A 95 9.28 1.39 -6.14
N ILE A 96 10.54 1.80 -6.23
CA ILE A 96 11.08 2.42 -7.45
C ILE A 96 10.93 1.46 -8.63
N ALA A 97 11.29 0.19 -8.47
CA ALA A 97 11.13 -0.81 -9.51
C ALA A 97 9.66 -0.97 -9.94
N MET A 98 8.73 -1.11 -8.99
CA MET A 98 7.30 -1.24 -9.29
C MET A 98 6.73 -0.01 -10.00
N ILE A 99 7.03 1.20 -9.52
CA ILE A 99 6.59 2.44 -10.17
C ILE A 99 7.18 2.55 -11.58
N THR A 100 8.45 2.16 -11.77
CA THR A 100 9.10 2.16 -13.08
C THR A 100 8.42 1.19 -14.04
N VAL A 101 8.04 -0.01 -13.57
CA VAL A 101 7.28 -0.98 -14.36
C VAL A 101 5.91 -0.44 -14.73
N VAL A 102 5.19 0.17 -13.78
CA VAL A 102 3.90 0.82 -14.06
C VAL A 102 4.07 1.93 -15.10
N ALA A 103 5.04 2.82 -14.92
CA ALA A 103 5.33 3.90 -15.87
C ALA A 103 5.69 3.37 -17.27
N ALA A 104 6.55 2.36 -17.35
CA ALA A 104 6.92 1.72 -18.61
C ALA A 104 5.71 1.05 -19.28
N SER A 105 4.85 0.38 -18.50
CA SER A 105 3.63 -0.24 -19.02
C SER A 105 2.64 0.80 -19.58
N LEU A 106 2.46 1.93 -18.89
CA LEU A 106 1.62 3.04 -19.36
C LEU A 106 2.21 3.70 -20.61
N PHE A 107 3.53 3.87 -20.65
CA PHE A 107 4.24 4.38 -21.82
C PHE A 107 4.07 3.47 -23.04
N ILE A 108 4.30 2.17 -22.87
CA ILE A 108 4.10 1.17 -23.93
C ILE A 108 2.64 1.14 -24.38
N ALA A 109 1.68 1.21 -23.43
CA ALA A 109 0.26 1.26 -23.74
C ALA A 109 -0.16 2.53 -24.49
N GLY A 110 0.52 3.65 -24.26
CA GLY A 110 0.33 4.89 -25.02
C GLY A 110 1.08 4.91 -26.37
N TRP A 111 2.15 4.12 -26.49
CA TRP A 111 2.96 4.02 -27.71
C TRP A 111 2.37 3.03 -28.74
N ILE A 112 1.83 1.91 -28.27
CA ILE A 112 1.06 0.99 -29.12
C ILE A 112 -0.24 1.72 -29.46
N ASP A 113 -0.44 1.97 -30.75
CA ASP A 113 -1.48 2.81 -31.33
C ASP A 113 -2.89 2.67 -30.70
N GLN A 114 -3.71 3.69 -30.94
CA GLN A 114 -5.03 3.98 -30.34
C GLN A 114 -6.05 2.83 -30.12
N PRO A 115 -6.16 1.69 -30.84
CA PRO A 115 -7.23 0.70 -30.64
C PRO A 115 -7.46 0.23 -29.19
N VAL A 116 -6.40 -0.01 -28.41
CA VAL A 116 -6.56 -0.50 -27.02
C VAL A 116 -6.99 0.62 -26.09
N LEU A 117 -6.30 1.77 -26.17
CA LEU A 117 -6.62 2.94 -25.35
C LEU A 117 -7.99 3.53 -25.71
N SER A 118 -8.35 3.56 -26.99
CA SER A 118 -9.66 4.00 -27.48
C SER A 118 -10.78 3.02 -27.10
N SER A 119 -10.52 1.71 -27.06
CA SER A 119 -11.49 0.74 -26.56
C SER A 119 -11.70 0.89 -25.05
N LEU A 120 -10.64 1.15 -24.29
CA LEU A 120 -10.73 1.47 -22.86
C LEU A 120 -11.51 2.77 -22.64
N LEU A 121 -11.15 3.87 -23.34
CA LEU A 121 -11.82 5.17 -23.24
C LEU A 121 -13.29 5.15 -23.67
N LYS A 122 -13.73 4.18 -24.48
CA LYS A 122 -15.16 3.98 -24.79
C LYS A 122 -15.94 3.36 -23.62
N VAL A 123 -15.25 2.63 -22.73
CA VAL A 123 -15.85 1.88 -21.61
C VAL A 123 -15.61 2.59 -20.27
N MET A 124 -14.77 3.63 -20.23
CA MET A 124 -14.50 4.40 -19.01
C MET A 124 -14.33 5.89 -19.26
N THR A 125 -14.73 6.69 -18.28
CA THR A 125 -14.51 8.14 -18.32
C THR A 125 -13.01 8.45 -18.12
N PRO A 126 -12.49 9.57 -18.68
CA PRO A 126 -11.10 9.99 -18.45
C PRO A 126 -10.76 10.16 -16.96
N ALA A 127 -11.72 10.62 -16.15
CA ALA A 127 -11.55 10.73 -14.71
C ALA A 127 -11.36 9.37 -14.03
N ASN A 128 -12.16 8.36 -14.42
CA ASN A 128 -12.07 7.03 -13.84
C ASN A 128 -10.77 6.30 -14.23
N LEU A 129 -10.23 6.59 -15.43
CA LEU A 129 -8.90 6.10 -15.82
C LEU A 129 -7.80 6.65 -14.91
N LEU A 130 -7.82 7.95 -14.60
CA LEU A 130 -6.86 8.56 -13.66
C LEU A 130 -6.99 7.97 -12.26
N VAL A 131 -8.22 7.71 -11.79
CA VAL A 131 -8.47 7.02 -10.53
C VAL A 131 -7.89 5.61 -10.54
N LEU A 132 -8.04 4.86 -11.64
CA LEU A 132 -7.48 3.52 -11.77
C LEU A 132 -5.95 3.53 -11.70
N ILE A 133 -5.31 4.49 -12.40
CA ILE A 133 -3.85 4.68 -12.37
C ILE A 133 -3.39 5.03 -10.95
N ALA A 134 -4.06 5.98 -10.29
CA ALA A 134 -3.76 6.37 -8.92
C ALA A 134 -3.86 5.17 -7.95
N ASN A 135 -4.87 4.32 -8.13
CA ASN A 135 -5.03 3.09 -7.35
C ASN A 135 -3.94 2.06 -7.64
N GLY A 136 -3.50 1.93 -8.90
CA GLY A 136 -2.34 1.10 -9.25
C GLY A 136 -1.07 1.56 -8.54
N LEU A 137 -0.79 2.86 -8.55
CA LEU A 137 0.35 3.46 -7.83
C LEU A 137 0.23 3.27 -6.31
N MET A 138 -0.98 3.43 -5.76
CA MET A 138 -1.23 3.15 -4.35
C MET A 138 -0.95 1.68 -4.01
N GLY A 139 -1.34 0.76 -4.89
CA GLY A 139 -1.00 -0.66 -4.77
C GLY A 139 0.52 -0.89 -4.65
N CYS A 140 1.33 -0.18 -5.44
CA CYS A 140 2.79 -0.25 -5.32
C CYS A 140 3.28 0.23 -3.94
N VAL A 141 2.70 1.31 -3.40
CA VAL A 141 3.04 1.81 -2.06
C VAL A 141 2.69 0.78 -0.99
N VAL A 142 1.48 0.21 -1.04
CA VAL A 142 1.04 -0.82 -0.08
C VAL A 142 1.94 -2.05 -0.15
N VAL A 143 2.26 -2.54 -1.35
CA VAL A 143 3.15 -3.71 -1.52
C VAL A 143 4.55 -3.41 -1.00
N SER A 144 5.10 -2.23 -1.29
CA SER A 144 6.40 -1.80 -0.76
C SER A 144 6.40 -1.79 0.77
N GLU A 145 5.34 -1.29 1.37
CA GLU A 145 5.20 -1.22 2.82
C GLU A 145 5.08 -2.62 3.46
N LEU A 146 4.35 -3.54 2.81
CA LEU A 146 4.31 -4.94 3.23
C LEU A 146 5.68 -5.62 3.12
N ILE A 147 6.47 -5.33 2.08
CA ILE A 147 7.87 -5.79 1.97
C ILE A 147 8.70 -5.26 3.13
N ARG A 148 8.55 -3.97 3.47
CA ARG A 148 9.25 -3.34 4.60
C ARG A 148 8.94 -4.06 5.91
N PHE A 149 7.67 -4.33 6.18
CA PHE A 149 7.26 -5.07 7.38
C PHE A 149 7.74 -6.51 7.37
N ALA A 150 7.54 -7.25 6.27
CA ALA A 150 7.96 -8.65 6.17
C ALA A 150 9.48 -8.82 6.36
N MET A 151 10.28 -7.96 5.73
CA MET A 151 11.74 -7.96 5.87
C MET A 151 12.20 -7.60 7.27
N THR A 152 11.55 -6.60 7.90
CA THR A 152 11.85 -6.24 9.29
C THR A 152 11.56 -7.41 10.22
N LEU A 153 10.44 -8.12 10.03
CA LEU A 153 10.09 -9.31 10.81
C LEU A 153 11.11 -10.43 10.61
N ALA A 154 11.48 -10.71 9.36
CA ALA A 154 12.42 -11.76 9.01
C ALA A 154 13.80 -11.52 9.63
N LEU A 155 14.30 -10.28 9.57
CA LEU A 155 15.58 -9.89 10.16
C LEU A 155 15.58 -9.94 11.69
N LEU A 156 14.46 -9.60 12.33
CA LEU A 156 14.32 -9.75 13.79
C LEU A 156 14.29 -11.22 14.21
N ARG A 157 13.62 -12.07 13.43
CA ARG A 157 13.52 -13.51 13.72
C ARG A 157 14.82 -14.26 13.46
N ALA A 158 15.59 -13.87 12.44
CA ALA A 158 16.87 -14.49 12.09
C ALA A 158 18.02 -14.18 13.08
N ARG A 159 17.82 -13.21 13.99
CA ARG A 159 18.81 -12.82 15.00
C ARG A 159 18.50 -13.33 16.41
N ARG A 160 17.39 -14.06 16.58
CA ARG A 160 17.09 -14.84 17.78
C ARG A 160 17.58 -16.28 17.58
#